data_AF-A0A1H5X9P9-F1
#
_entry.id   AF-A0A1H5X9P9-F1
#
_cell.length_a   1.000
_cell.length_b   1.000
_cell.length_c   1.000
_cell.angle_alpha   90.00
_cell.angle_beta   90.00
_cell.angle_gamma   90.00
#
_symmetry.space_group_name_H-M   'P 1'
#
loop_
_entity.id
_entity.type
_entity.pdbx_description
1 polymer ?
#
loop_
_entity_poly.entity_id
_entity_poly.type
_entity_poly.pdbx_seq_one_letter_code
_entity_poly.pdbx_strand_id
1 'polypeptide(L)' 'MTGARDNWPVWKLALLLYPFVVLTVAINLFFAGLIASFAGWPDWIFTPAEALAWSVPLGVPATWAAGRWVRHLMDEADR' A
#
# COMPACT_ATOMS: atom_id res chain seq x y z
N MET A 1 -27.46 21.54 10.30
CA MET A 1 -26.20 20.93 10.79
C MET A 1 -25.13 21.31 9.79
N THR A 2 -24.26 22.25 10.15
CA THR A 2 -23.21 22.77 9.27
C THR A 2 -22.14 21.69 9.07
N GLY A 3 -22.25 20.92 7.99
CA GLY A 3 -21.28 19.90 7.61
C GLY A 3 -19.89 20.52 7.46
N ALA A 4 -18.99 20.19 8.39
CA ALA A 4 -17.58 20.47 8.21
C ALA A 4 -17.17 19.80 6.90
N ARG A 5 -16.75 20.60 5.92
CA ARG A 5 -16.26 20.09 4.64
C ARG A 5 -15.17 19.08 4.94
N ASP A 6 -15.43 17.81 4.65
CA ASP A 6 -14.51 16.71 4.92
C ASP A 6 -13.18 16.97 4.20
N ASN A 7 -12.18 17.41 4.96
CA ASN A 7 -10.96 18.05 4.48
C ASN A 7 -9.81 17.05 4.36
N TRP A 8 -10.15 15.83 3.96
CA TRP A 8 -9.25 14.69 3.73
C TRP A 8 -8.96 14.48 2.25
N PRO A 9 -8.07 15.29 1.64
CA PRO A 9 -7.57 15.02 0.31
C PRO A 9 -6.74 13.73 0.30
N VAL A 10 -6.67 13.09 -0.88
CA VAL A 10 -5.96 11.81 -1.08
C VAL A 10 -4.52 11.85 -0.57
N TRP A 11 -3.81 12.97 -0.69
CA TRP A 11 -2.42 13.07 -0.21
C TRP A 11 -2.30 12.97 1.32
N LYS A 12 -3.28 13.47 2.10
CA LYS A 12 -3.29 13.32 3.57
C LYS A 12 -3.58 11.88 3.97
N LEU A 13 -4.55 11.26 3.30
CA LEU A 13 -4.85 9.83 3.48
C LEU A 13 -3.63 8.98 3.12
N ALA A 14 -2.98 9.28 2.00
CA ALA A 14 -1.78 8.60 1.57
C ALA A 14 -0.65 8.75 2.60
N LEU A 15 -0.37 9.96 3.09
CA LEU A 15 0.67 10.16 4.11
C LEU A 15 0.37 9.37 5.40
N LEU A 16 -0.90 9.34 5.83
CA LEU A 16 -1.32 8.57 7.01
C LEU A 16 -1.17 7.05 6.79
N LEU A 17 -1.54 6.57 5.60
CA LEU A 17 -1.55 5.14 5.26
C LEU A 17 -0.17 4.60 4.86
N TYR A 18 0.75 5.48 4.44
CA TYR A 18 2.06 5.10 3.90
C TYR A 18 2.82 4.06 4.74
N PRO A 19 3.05 4.24 6.06
CA PRO A 19 3.81 3.26 6.84
C PRO A 19 3.15 1.88 6.87
N PHE A 20 1.81 1.82 6.88
CA PHE A 20 1.07 0.56 6.85
C PHE A 20 1.18 -0.11 5.48
N VAL A 21 0.94 0.66 4.42
CA VAL A 21 0.96 0.13 3.06
C VAL A 21 2.36 -0.33 2.65
N VAL A 22 3.42 0.40 3.01
CA VAL A 22 4.82 -0.01 2.76
C VAL A 22 5.13 -1.35 3.41
N LEU A 23 4.67 -1.57 4.65
CA LEU A 23 4.84 -2.86 5.33
C LEU A 23 4.03 -3.98 4.68
N THR A 24 2.78 -3.70 4.27
CA THR A 24 1.97 -4.66 3.51
C THR A 24 2.64 -5.05 2.19
N VAL A 25 3.19 -4.07 1.46
CA VAL A 25 3.93 -4.33 0.21
C VAL A 25 5.17 -5.17 0.48
N ALA A 26 5.94 -4.89 1.55
CA ALA A 26 7.13 -5.67 1.90
C ALA A 26 6.80 -7.15 2.15
N ILE A 27 5.77 -7.43 2.94
CA ILE A 27 5.34 -8.80 3.25
C ILE A 27 4.90 -9.51 1.97
N ASN A 28 4.13 -8.84 1.12
CA ASN A 28 3.64 -9.42 -0.12
C ASN A 28 4.77 -9.66 -1.13
N LEU A 29 5.78 -8.79 -1.21
CA LEU A 29 6.96 -8.98 -2.07
C LEU A 29 7.79 -10.18 -1.59
N PHE A 30 8.00 -10.30 -0.28
CA PHE A 30 8.72 -11.44 0.29
C PHE A 30 8.00 -12.75 -0.02
N PHE A 31 6.69 -12.82 0.24
CA PHE A 31 5.89 -14.01 -0.08
C PHE A 31 5.80 -14.29 -1.59
N ALA A 32 5.71 -13.27 -2.44
CA ALA A 32 5.77 -13.44 -3.87
C ALA A 32 7.09 -14.12 -4.30
N GLY A 33 8.21 -13.74 -3.68
CA GLY A 33 9.49 -14.40 -3.92
C GLY A 33 9.54 -15.86 -3.46
N LEU A 34 8.95 -16.18 -2.31
CA LEU A 34 8.84 -17.58 -1.85
C LEU A 34 7.99 -18.43 -2.80
N ILE A 35 6.84 -17.89 -3.24
CA ILE A 35 5.95 -18.56 -4.19
C ILE A 35 6.66 -18.75 -5.54
N ALA A 36 7.34 -17.73 -6.04
CA ALA A 36 8.10 -17.81 -7.29
C ALA A 36 9.22 -18.86 -7.21
N SER A 37 9.95 -18.91 -6.10
CA SER A 37 10.96 -19.94 -5.83
C SER A 37 10.36 -21.35 -5.89
N PHE A 38 9.21 -21.56 -5.24
CA PHE A 38 8.48 -22.83 -5.28
C PHE A 38 7.93 -23.14 -6.69
N ALA A 39 7.54 -22.13 -7.47
CA ALA A 39 7.02 -22.27 -8.82
C ALA A 39 8.10 -22.55 -9.90
N GLY A 40 9.36 -22.76 -9.49
CA GLY A 40 10.46 -23.11 -10.39
C GLY A 40 11.32 -21.92 -10.82
N TRP A 41 11.19 -20.76 -10.18
CA TRP A 41 12.08 -19.60 -10.36
C TRP A 41 12.93 -19.39 -9.09
N PRO A 42 13.93 -20.25 -8.83
CA PRO A 42 14.70 -20.22 -7.58
C PRO A 42 15.48 -18.91 -7.37
N ASP A 43 15.84 -18.23 -8.46
CA ASP A 43 16.57 -16.96 -8.42
C ASP A 43 15.68 -15.75 -8.07
N TRP A 44 14.36 -15.93 -8.00
CA TRP A 44 13.36 -14.89 -7.70
C TRP A 44 12.98 -14.81 -6.22
N ILE A 45 13.87 -15.27 -5.33
CA ILE A 45 13.66 -15.15 -3.88
C ILE A 45 14.21 -13.82 -3.39
N PHE A 46 13.36 -13.02 -2.73
CA PHE A 46 13.79 -11.76 -2.11
C PHE A 46 14.22 -12.03 -0.67
N THR A 47 15.36 -11.49 -0.27
CA THR A 47 15.70 -11.39 1.16
C THR A 47 14.72 -10.42 1.86
N PRO A 48 14.53 -10.53 3.19
CA PRO A 48 13.69 -9.59 3.93
C PRO A 48 14.14 -8.13 3.78
N ALA A 49 15.46 -7.89 3.65
CA ALA A 49 16.02 -6.57 3.44
C ALA A 49 15.69 -6.02 2.04
N GLU A 50 15.77 -6.85 0.99
CA GLU A 50 15.38 -6.45 -0.37
C GLU A 50 13.89 -6.17 -0.48
N ALA A 51 13.05 -7.01 0.15
CA ALA A 51 11.60 -6.79 0.17
C ALA A 51 11.24 -5.45 0.82
N LEU A 52 11.91 -5.08 1.91
CA LEU A 52 11.78 -3.75 2.53
C LEU A 52 12.31 -2.63 1.65
N ALA A 53 13.46 -2.81 1.00
CA ALA A 53 14.05 -1.80 0.13
C ALA A 53 13.13 -1.49 -1.07
N TRP A 54 12.58 -2.54 -1.70
CA TRP A 54 11.65 -2.41 -2.82
C TRP A 54 10.26 -1.92 -2.40
N SER A 55 9.82 -2.19 -1.17
CA SER A 55 8.52 -1.72 -0.71
C SER A 55 8.44 -0.22 -0.49
N VAL A 56 9.56 0.47 -0.28
CA VAL A 56 9.58 1.94 -0.17
C VAL A 56 9.11 2.61 -1.46
N PRO A 57 9.76 2.40 -2.64
CA PRO A 57 9.30 3.00 -3.88
C PRO A 57 7.98 2.42 -4.37
N LEU A 58 7.74 1.11 -4.21
CA LEU A 58 6.48 0.47 -4.62
C LEU A 58 5.31 0.82 -3.69
N GLY A 59 5.61 1.21 -2.45
CA GLY A 59 4.65 1.71 -1.49
C GLY A 59 4.00 3.00 -1.95
N VAL A 60 4.72 3.91 -2.62
CA VAL A 60 4.16 5.19 -3.09
C VAL A 60 2.92 5.01 -3.99
N PRO A 61 2.96 4.28 -5.12
CA PRO A 61 1.77 4.06 -5.94
C PRO A 61 0.71 3.22 -5.23
N ALA A 62 1.10 2.22 -4.41
CA ALA A 62 0.16 1.41 -3.64
C ALA A 62 -0.62 2.25 -2.61
N THR A 63 0.08 3.15 -1.93
CA THR A 63 -0.49 4.07 -0.94
C THR A 63 -1.41 5.09 -1.60
N TRP A 64 -1.07 5.57 -2.79
CA TRP A 64 -1.95 6.46 -3.55
C TRP A 64 -3.26 5.77 -3.94
N ALA A 65 -3.17 4.53 -4.42
CA ALA A 65 -4.35 3.71 -4.73
C ALA A 65 -5.22 3.47 -3.47
N ALA A 66 -4.59 3.12 -2.34
CA ALA A 66 -5.28 2.94 -1.06
C ALA A 66 -5.94 4.25 -0.58
N GLY A 67 -5.25 5.38 -0.68
CA GLY A 67 -5.80 6.69 -0.32
C GLY A 67 -7.00 7.09 -1.18
N ARG A 68 -6.97 6.79 -2.49
CA ARG A 68 -8.11 7.02 -3.39
C ARG A 68 -9.29 6.12 -3.04
N TRP A 69 -9.03 4.84 -2.74
CA TRP A 69 -10.05 3.89 -2.32
C TRP A 69 -10.72 4.33 -1.01
N VAL A 70 -9.94 4.70 0.01
CA VAL A 70 -10.50 5.21 1.28
C VAL A 70 -11.29 6.50 1.05
N ARG A 71 -10.78 7.44 0.22
CA ARG A 71 -11.54 8.66 -0.11
C ARG A 71 -12.90 8.33 -0.72
N HIS A 72 -12.93 7.38 -1.65
CA HIS A 72 -14.16 6.94 -2.28
C HIS A 72 -15.14 6.33 -1.27
N LEU A 73 -14.67 5.53 -0.32
CA LEU A 73 -15.51 4.97 0.75
C LEU A 73 -16.07 6.06 1.69
N MET A 74 -15.28 7.10 1.99
CA MET A 74 -15.76 8.26 2.75
C MET A 74 -16.87 8.99 1.97
N ASP A 75 -16.64 9.24 0.68
CA ASP A 75 -17.63 9.87 -0.20
C ASP A 75 -18.92 9.03 -0.35
N GLU A 76 -18.85 7.71 -0.19
CA GLU A 76 -20.03 6.83 -0.17
C GLU A 76 -20.75 6.83 1.18
N ALA A 77 -20.02 6.94 2.29
CA ALA A 77 -20.59 6.99 3.63
C ALA A 77 -21.31 8.33 3.94
N ASP A 78 -20.88 9.42 3.29
CA ASP A 78 -21.49 10.75 3.41
C ASP A 78 -22.75 10.94 2.55
N ARG A 79 -23.09 9.98 1.68
CA ARG A 79 -24.31 9.97 0.85
C ARG A 79 -25.51 9.41 1.61
#